data_AF-A0A0D2LIK2-F1
#
_entry.id   AF-A0A0D2LIK2-F1
#
_cell.length_a   1.000
_cell.length_b   1.000
_cell.length_c   1.000
_cell.angle_alpha   90.00
_cell.angle_beta   90.00
_cell.angle_gamma   90.00
#
_symmetry.space_group_name_H-M   'P 1'
#
loop_
_entity.id
_entity.type
_entity.pdbx_description
1 polymer ?
#
loop_
_entity_poly.entity_id
_entity_poly.type
_entity_poly.pdbx_seq_one_letter_code
_entity_poly.pdbx_strand_id
1 'polypeptide(L)'
;MYAAFLKPAFQLPPKYGLFLGAWLFLCSHKNSPLPGTREIDLEEWVATPTEYTVHPSNHPKLFSRAPGDSNVVNAREELYAKHGRVDGAPAHGHGHH
;
A
#
# COMPACT_ATOMS: atom_id res chain seq x y z
N MET A 1 -21.36 -54.38 0.91
CA MET A 1 -21.37 -53.07 1.60
C MET A 1 -20.04 -52.36 1.36
N TYR A 2 -19.87 -51.60 0.28
CA TYR A 2 -18.65 -50.80 0.03
C TYR A 2 -18.96 -49.48 -0.73
N ALA A 3 -20.11 -48.86 -0.46
CA ALA A 3 -20.45 -47.53 -0.99
C ALA A 3 -19.96 -46.38 -0.09
N ALA A 4 -19.24 -46.67 1.00
CA ALA A 4 -18.86 -45.72 2.04
C ALA A 4 -17.66 -44.82 1.68
N PHE A 5 -17.02 -45.04 0.52
CA PHE A 5 -15.97 -44.18 -0.02
C PHE A 5 -16.44 -43.48 -1.30
N LEU A 6 -17.67 -42.96 -1.30
CA LEU A 6 -18.00 -41.84 -2.19
C LEU A 6 -16.91 -40.79 -1.96
N LYS A 7 -16.11 -40.57 -3.01
CA LYS A 7 -14.87 -39.78 -3.01
C LYS A 7 -15.01 -38.58 -2.06
N PRO A 8 -14.20 -38.46 -1.00
CA PRO A 8 -14.24 -37.24 -0.21
C PRO A 8 -13.98 -36.07 -1.17
N ALA A 9 -14.89 -35.09 -1.16
CA ALA A 9 -14.64 -33.83 -1.84
C ALA A 9 -13.31 -33.25 -1.33
N PHE A 10 -12.65 -32.40 -2.13
CA PHE A 10 -11.40 -31.78 -1.70
C PHE A 10 -11.56 -31.14 -0.31
N GLN A 11 -10.78 -31.62 0.67
CA GLN A 11 -10.76 -31.10 2.03
C GLN A 11 -9.41 -30.46 2.28
N LEU A 12 -9.45 -29.23 2.77
CA LEU A 12 -8.25 -28.55 3.24
C LEU A 12 -7.71 -29.26 4.49
N PRO A 13 -6.38 -29.20 4.72
CA PRO A 13 -5.79 -29.76 5.92
C PRO A 13 -6.46 -29.24 7.19
N PRO A 14 -6.60 -30.09 8.22
CA PRO A 14 -7.03 -29.63 9.54
C PRO A 14 -6.17 -28.43 9.98
N LYS A 15 -6.82 -27.39 10.53
CA LYS A 15 -6.18 -26.14 11.01
C LYS A 15 -5.62 -25.21 9.92
N TYR A 16 -5.84 -25.47 8.63
CA TYR A 16 -5.45 -24.55 7.55
C TYR A 16 -6.02 -23.13 7.75
N GLY A 17 -7.26 -23.02 8.24
CA GLY A 17 -7.87 -21.72 8.56
C GLY A 17 -7.16 -20.95 9.68
N LEU A 18 -6.65 -21.65 10.71
CA LEU A 18 -5.87 -21.01 11.79
C LEU A 18 -4.54 -20.49 11.25
N PHE A 19 -3.87 -21.28 10.39
CA PHE A 19 -2.66 -20.87 9.73
C PHE A 19 -2.90 -19.62 8.85
N LEU A 20 -3.92 -19.65 7.99
CA LEU A 20 -4.26 -18.52 7.12
C LEU A 20 -4.62 -17.27 7.92
N GLY A 21 -5.37 -17.44 9.03
CA GLY A 21 -5.72 -16.33 9.93
C GLY A 21 -4.48 -15.71 10.60
N ALA A 22 -3.58 -16.54 11.14
CA ALA A 22 -2.32 -16.07 11.73
C ALA A 22 -1.42 -15.39 10.69
N TRP A 23 -1.35 -15.94 9.48
CA TRP A 23 -0.59 -15.35 8.38
C TRP A 23 -1.11 -13.95 8.01
N LEU A 24 -2.43 -13.82 7.80
CA LEU A 24 -3.05 -12.53 7.49
C LEU A 24 -2.87 -11.52 8.63
N PHE A 25 -2.99 -11.97 9.89
CA PHE A 25 -2.75 -11.14 11.06
C PHE A 25 -1.34 -10.55 11.05
N LEU A 26 -0.31 -11.38 10.82
CA LEU A 26 1.09 -10.95 10.74
C LEU A 26 1.37 -10.02 9.57
N CYS A 27 0.70 -10.21 8.42
CA CYS A 27 0.87 -9.31 7.28
C CYS A 27 0.25 -7.92 7.53
N SER A 28 -0.85 -7.85 8.27
CA SER A 28 -1.62 -6.61 8.50
C SER A 28 -1.21 -5.85 9.76
N HIS A 29 -0.79 -6.53 10.84
CA HIS A 29 -0.38 -5.89 12.09
C HIS A 29 1.10 -5.51 12.06
N LYS A 30 1.41 -4.49 11.27
CA LYS A 30 2.72 -3.83 11.28
C LYS A 30 2.58 -2.47 11.96
N ASN A 31 3.51 -2.14 12.86
CA ASN A 31 3.61 -0.79 13.45
C ASN A 31 4.32 0.19 12.49
N SER A 32 4.19 -0.04 11.18
CA SER A 32 4.81 0.77 10.14
C SER A 32 3.81 1.00 9.03
N PRO A 33 3.93 2.11 8.27
CA PRO A 33 3.14 2.34 7.08
C PRO A 33 3.24 1.17 6.10
N LEU A 34 2.23 1.03 5.25
CA LEU A 34 2.27 0.08 4.15
C LEU A 34 3.46 0.43 3.22
N PRO A 35 4.10 -0.57 2.59
CA PRO A 35 5.19 -0.30 1.67
C PRO A 35 4.79 0.70 0.59
N GLY A 36 5.62 1.73 0.39
CA GLY A 36 5.36 2.79 -0.59
C GLY A 36 4.38 3.88 -0.10
N THR A 37 3.90 3.83 1.15
CA THR A 37 3.07 4.88 1.73
C THR A 37 3.78 5.59 2.88
N ARG A 38 3.26 6.77 3.25
CA ARG A 38 3.69 7.56 4.39
C ARG A 38 2.45 7.92 5.21
N GLU A 39 2.59 7.93 6.53
CA GLU A 39 1.59 8.54 7.40
C GLU A 39 1.56 10.05 7.16
N ILE A 40 0.35 10.61 7.12
CA ILE A 40 0.11 12.04 6.96
C ILE A 40 -0.88 12.50 8.02
N ASP A 41 -0.77 13.76 8.42
CA ASP A 41 -1.67 14.34 9.40
C ASP A 41 -3.09 14.48 8.83
N LEU A 42 -4.08 14.54 9.73
CA LEU A 42 -5.49 14.67 9.34
C LEU A 42 -5.74 15.92 8.48
N GLU A 43 -5.05 17.02 8.77
CA GLU A 43 -5.15 18.25 7.99
C GLU A 43 -4.67 18.06 6.55
N GLU A 44 -3.54 17.36 6.35
CA GLU A 44 -3.02 17.01 5.02
C GLU A 44 -3.98 16.07 4.29
N TRP A 45 -4.57 15.10 4.99
CA TRP A 45 -5.55 14.17 4.42
C TRP A 45 -6.82 14.86 3.93
N VAL A 46 -7.35 15.83 4.69
CA VAL A 46 -8.57 16.55 4.31
C VAL A 46 -8.31 17.57 3.21
N ALA A 47 -7.14 18.22 3.22
CA ALA A 47 -6.79 19.25 2.25
C ALA A 47 -6.38 18.68 0.88
N THR A 48 -5.98 17.41 0.80
CA THR A 48 -5.43 16.82 -0.42
C THR A 48 -6.46 15.95 -1.12
N PRO A 49 -6.95 16.32 -2.32
CA PRO A 49 -7.82 15.44 -3.10
C PRO A 49 -7.12 14.12 -3.42
N THR A 50 -7.89 13.03 -3.51
CA THR A 50 -7.38 11.65 -3.63
C THR A 50 -6.43 11.46 -4.82
N GLU A 51 -6.63 12.20 -5.92
CA GLU A 51 -5.77 12.14 -7.10
C GLU A 51 -4.31 12.57 -6.81
N TYR A 52 -4.10 13.37 -5.76
CA TYR A 52 -2.79 13.89 -5.36
C TYR A 52 -2.17 13.13 -4.17
N THR A 53 -2.93 12.23 -3.53
CA THR A 53 -2.39 11.38 -2.45
C THR A 53 -1.70 10.13 -2.99
N VAL A 54 -1.94 9.79 -4.26
CA VAL A 54 -1.44 8.59 -4.91
C VAL A 54 -0.11 8.86 -5.62
N HIS A 55 0.90 8.02 -5.36
CA HIS A 55 2.18 8.09 -6.05
C HIS A 55 2.26 7.10 -7.24
N PRO A 56 2.73 7.51 -8.43
CA PRO A 56 2.82 6.66 -9.63
C PRO A 56 3.56 5.33 -9.44
N SER A 57 4.61 5.31 -8.61
CA SER A 57 5.37 4.08 -8.34
C SER A 57 4.53 2.95 -7.73
N ASN A 58 3.45 3.29 -7.03
CA ASN A 58 2.57 2.32 -6.39
C ASN A 58 1.50 1.77 -7.36
N HIS A 59 1.41 2.33 -8.57
CA HIS A 59 0.42 1.96 -9.58
C HIS A 59 1.07 1.67 -10.95
N PRO A 60 2.07 0.77 -11.00
CA PRO A 60 2.72 0.41 -12.26
C PRO A 60 1.70 -0.22 -13.22
N LYS A 61 1.88 0.03 -14.52
CA LYS A 61 1.10 -0.67 -15.54
C LYS A 61 1.52 -2.13 -15.58
N LEU A 62 0.52 -3.02 -15.56
CA LEU A 62 0.73 -4.47 -15.65
C LEU A 62 1.36 -4.86 -17.01
N PHE A 63 0.98 -4.14 -18.07
CA PHE A 63 1.53 -4.27 -19.41
C PHE A 63 2.06 -2.91 -19.87
N SER A 64 3.26 -2.57 -19.42
CA SER A 64 3.94 -1.35 -19.85
C SER A 64 4.67 -1.55 -21.17
N ARG A 65 4.72 -0.49 -21.98
CA ARG A 65 5.56 -0.45 -23.20
C ARG A 65 6.97 0.07 -22.90
N ALA A 66 7.15 0.75 -21.76
CA ALA A 66 8.41 1.33 -21.33
C ALA A 66 8.62 1.11 -19.82
N PRO A 67 9.88 1.01 -19.36
CA PRO A 67 10.19 1.00 -17.93
C PRO A 67 9.63 2.25 -17.22
N GLY A 68 9.02 2.07 -16.04
CA GLY A 68 8.47 3.16 -15.25
C GLY A 68 7.07 3.66 -15.66
N ASP A 69 6.43 3.04 -16.66
CA ASP A 69 5.08 3.42 -17.07
C ASP A 69 4.04 3.09 -15.97
N SER A 70 3.17 4.06 -15.66
CA SER A 70 2.21 4.04 -14.55
C SER A 70 0.79 4.29 -15.06
N ASN A 71 -0.20 3.76 -14.34
CA ASN A 71 -1.63 4.02 -14.61
C ASN A 71 -2.07 5.40 -14.14
N VAL A 72 -1.33 6.01 -13.22
CA VAL A 72 -1.65 7.32 -12.65
C VAL A 72 -0.57 8.33 -13.03
N VAL A 73 -1.00 9.56 -13.27
CA VAL A 73 -0.12 10.69 -13.61
C VAL A 73 0.51 11.21 -12.33
N ASN A 74 1.73 11.74 -12.41
CA ASN A 74 2.40 12.39 -11.28
C ASN A 74 1.79 13.79 -11.01
N ALA A 75 0.52 13.82 -10.60
CA ALA A 75 -0.22 15.07 -10.38
C ALA A 75 0.24 15.80 -9.10
N ARG A 76 0.87 15.09 -8.16
CA ARG A 76 1.36 15.64 -6.89
C ARG A 76 2.50 16.63 -7.10
N GLU A 77 3.47 16.32 -7.97
CA GLU A 77 4.52 17.27 -8.35
C GLU A 77 3.95 18.52 -9.03
N GLU A 78 2.93 18.37 -9.89
CA GLU A 78 2.27 19.51 -10.53
C GLU A 78 1.51 20.39 -9.55
N LEU A 79 0.86 19.81 -8.53
CA LEU A 79 0.17 20.55 -7.47
C LEU A 79 1.19 21.31 -6.60
N TYR A 80 2.30 20.69 -6.24
CA TYR A 80 3.37 21.35 -5.48
C TYR A 80 4.11 22.43 -6.28
N ALA A 81 4.29 22.23 -7.59
CA ALA A 81 4.80 23.27 -8.48
C ALA A 81 3.85 24.47 -8.59
N LYS A 82 2.52 24.23 -8.60
CA LYS A 82 1.50 25.30 -8.68
C LYS A 82 1.26 26.02 -7.35
N HIS A 83 1.35 25.31 -6.23
CA HIS A 83 1.05 25.84 -4.89
C HIS A 83 2.29 26.10 -4.02
N GLY A 84 3.49 25.96 -4.57
CA GLY A 84 4.74 26.47 -3.99
C GLY A 84 5.34 25.66 -2.84
N ARG A 85 4.91 24.41 -2.62
CA ARG A 85 5.53 23.56 -1.59
C ARG A 85 6.64 22.72 -2.20
N VAL A 86 7.87 23.22 -2.10
CA VAL A 86 9.08 22.47 -2.44
C VAL A 86 9.31 21.44 -1.34
N ASP A 87 9.24 20.14 -1.67
CA ASP A 87 9.72 19.08 -0.78
C ASP A 87 11.24 19.21 -0.63
N GLY A 88 11.65 20.06 0.31
CA GLY A 88 13.04 20.45 0.57
C GLY A 88 13.23 21.42 1.74
N ALA A 89 12.18 21.75 2.49
CA ALA A 89 12.36 22.48 3.76
C ALA A 89 13.04 21.53 4.77
N PRO A 90 14.24 21.84 5.27
CA PRO A 90 14.95 20.97 6.19
C PRO A 90 14.11 20.79 7.46
N ALA A 91 13.97 19.54 7.89
CA ALA A 91 13.47 19.21 9.22
C ALA A 91 14.25 20.07 10.24
N HIS A 92 13.54 20.83 11.06
CA HIS A 92 14.12 21.56 12.18
C HIS A 92 14.74 20.52 13.13
N GLY A 93 16.04 20.27 12.94
CA GLY A 93 16.86 19.47 13.83
C GLY A 93 17.06 20.23 15.13
N HIS A 94 16.57 19.65 16.22
CA HIS A 94 16.95 20.02 17.56
C HIS A 94 18.42 19.62 17.76
N GLY A 95 19.34 20.56 17.52
CA GLY A 95 20.77 20.38 17.70
C GLY A 95 21.25 21.16 18.92
N HIS A 96 21.58 20.44 19.98
CA HIS A 96 22.42 20.92 21.07
C HIS A 96 23.77 21.42 20.53
N HIS A 97 24.16 22.64 20.87
CA HIS A 97 25.53 23.06 21.18
C HIS A 97 25.52 24.38 21.94
#